data_AF-A0A2E0LFX2-F1
#
_entry.id   AF-A0A2E0LFX2-F1
#
_cell.length_a   1.000
_cell.length_b   1.000
_cell.length_c   1.000
_cell.angle_alpha   90.00
_cell.angle_beta   90.00
_cell.angle_gamma   90.00
#
_symmetry.space_group_name_H-M   'P 1'
#
loop_
_entity.id
_entity.type
_entity.pdbx_description
1 polymer ?
#
loop_
_entity_poly.entity_id
_entity_poly.type
_entity_poly.pdbx_seq_one_letter_code
_entity_poly.pdbx_strand_id
1 'polypeptide(L)' 'RCYHARQETERFRRFSYEELAQRDKLNLDLFWLKDDSLEDIDSLPEPDVLATEIVENLEAALEQFRSVSLELVGASDV' A
#
# COMPACT_ATOMS: atom_id res chain seq x y z
N ARG A 1 -9.27 37.43 -7.04
CA ARG A 1 -9.13 36.57 -8.25
C ARG A 1 -10.34 35.65 -8.29
N CYS A 2 -11.17 35.73 -9.32
CA CYS A 2 -12.33 34.84 -9.47
C CYS A 2 -11.87 33.51 -10.08
N TYR A 3 -12.01 32.41 -9.34
CA TYR A 3 -11.56 31.07 -9.77
C TYR A 3 -12.62 30.29 -10.57
N HIS A 4 -13.70 30.95 -11.00
CA HIS A 4 -14.82 30.33 -11.72
C HIS A 4 -14.42 29.66 -13.04
N ALA A 5 -13.35 30.12 -13.68
CA ALA A 5 -12.87 29.57 -14.95
C ALA A 5 -11.69 28.59 -14.80
N ARG A 6 -11.39 28.13 -13.58
CA ARG A 6 -10.28 27.19 -13.34
C ARG A 6 -10.60 25.84 -13.98
N GLN A 7 -9.72 25.38 -14.86
CA GLN A 7 -9.82 24.07 -15.48
C GLN A 7 -9.23 23.00 -14.57
N GLU A 8 -9.74 21.78 -14.68
CA GLU A 8 -9.21 20.61 -13.97
C GLU A 8 -7.75 20.33 -14.40
N THR A 9 -6.94 19.94 -13.43
CA THR A 9 -5.55 19.49 -13.63
C THR A 9 -5.29 18.26 -12.77
N GLU A 10 -4.13 17.63 -12.91
CA GLU A 10 -3.74 16.46 -12.12
C GLU A 10 -4.03 16.62 -10.60
N ARG A 11 -3.63 17.77 -10.03
CA ARG A 11 -3.83 18.11 -8.61
C ARG A 11 -5.09 18.93 -8.33
N PHE A 12 -6.00 19.07 -9.29
CA PHE A 12 -7.23 19.83 -9.11
C PHE A 12 -8.38 19.19 -9.89
N ARG A 13 -9.34 18.63 -9.15
CA ARG A 13 -10.58 18.07 -9.67
C ARG A 13 -11.78 18.80 -9.08
N ARG A 14 -12.80 19.08 -9.89
CA ARG A 14 -14.09 19.62 -9.42
C ARG A 14 -15.08 18.49 -9.23
N PHE A 15 -15.91 18.61 -8.20
CA PHE A 15 -17.01 17.70 -7.92
C PHE A 15 -18.31 18.50 -7.92
N SER A 16 -19.33 17.98 -8.58
CA SER A 16 -20.68 18.52 -8.54
C SER A 16 -21.38 18.16 -7.24
N TYR A 17 -22.41 18.92 -6.89
CA TYR A 17 -23.20 18.64 -5.69
C TYR A 17 -23.87 17.25 -5.74
N GLU A 18 -24.36 16.85 -6.91
CA GLU A 18 -25.02 15.56 -7.10
C GLU A 18 -24.05 14.38 -6.83
N GLU A 19 -22.80 14.48 -7.28
CA GLU A 19 -21.76 13.48 -7.01
C GLU A 19 -21.44 13.38 -5.51
N LEU A 20 -21.39 14.52 -4.81
CA LEU A 20 -21.14 14.54 -3.37
C LEU A 20 -22.33 14.00 -2.58
N ALA A 21 -23.56 14.29 -3.02
CA ALA A 21 -24.80 13.86 -2.38
C ALA A 21 -25.04 12.36 -2.42
N GLN A 22 -24.49 11.66 -3.42
CA GLN A 22 -24.55 10.20 -3.52
C GLN A 22 -23.61 9.49 -2.53
N ARG A 23 -22.62 10.20 -1.96
CA ARG A 23 -21.68 9.63 -0.99
C ARG A 23 -22.34 9.49 0.37
N ASP A 24 -21.92 8.48 1.13
CA ASP A 24 -22.37 8.31 2.51
C ASP A 24 -22.13 9.59 3.31
N LYS A 25 -23.19 10.11 3.93
CA LYS A 25 -23.18 11.29 4.80
C LYS A 25 -22.50 12.54 4.20
N LEU A 26 -22.53 12.72 2.87
CA LEU A 26 -21.82 13.82 2.20
C LEU A 26 -20.32 13.85 2.56
N ASN A 27 -19.69 12.69 2.71
CA ASN A 27 -18.28 12.61 3.08
C ASN A 27 -17.38 13.32 2.03
N LEU A 28 -16.72 14.39 2.47
CA LEU A 28 -15.82 15.24 1.67
C LEU A 28 -14.36 14.77 1.67
N ASP A 29 -14.06 13.65 2.32
CA ASP A 29 -12.78 12.97 2.18
C ASP A 29 -12.71 12.32 0.78
N LEU A 30 -12.16 13.07 -0.17
CA LEU A 30 -12.14 12.77 -1.60
C LEU A 30 -10.71 12.47 -2.04
N PHE A 31 -10.43 11.21 -2.33
CA PHE A 31 -9.22 10.77 -3.00
C PHE A 31 -9.48 10.73 -4.50
N TRP A 32 -8.85 11.62 -5.27
CA TRP A 32 -8.94 11.62 -6.74
C TRP A 32 -7.60 11.39 -7.43
N LEU A 33 -6.51 11.48 -6.68
CA LEU A 33 -5.18 11.14 -7.13
C LEU A 33 -4.82 9.80 -6.47
N LYS A 34 -4.56 8.79 -7.28
CA LYS A 34 -3.96 7.54 -6.82
C LYS A 34 -2.45 7.78 -6.80
N ASP A 35 -1.80 7.43 -5.69
CA ASP A 35 -0.35 7.45 -5.61
C ASP A 35 0.16 6.14 -6.25
N ASP A 36 0.90 6.24 -7.35
CA ASP A 36 1.46 5.09 -8.06
C ASP A 36 2.61 4.41 -7.28
N SER A 37 3.07 4.99 -6.16
CA SER A 37 4.10 4.38 -5.30
C SER A 37 3.56 3.31 -4.34
N LEU A 38 2.24 3.24 -4.15
CA LEU A 38 1.60 2.15 -3.43
C LEU A 38 1.21 1.08 -4.45
N GLU A 39 1.82 -0.10 -4.35
CA GLU A 39 1.35 -1.28 -5.08
C GLU A 39 -0.16 -1.38 -4.95
N ASP A 40 -0.83 -1.46 -6.09
CA ASP A 40 -2.28 -1.37 -6.18
C ASP A 40 -2.89 -2.47 -5.33
N ILE A 41 -3.59 -2.11 -4.25
CA ILE A 41 -4.28 -3.06 -3.36
C ILE A 41 -5.26 -3.94 -4.17
N ASP A 42 -5.79 -3.40 -5.28
CA ASP A 42 -6.67 -4.11 -6.20
C ASP A 42 -5.93 -5.09 -7.13
N SER A 43 -4.58 -5.06 -7.15
CA SER A 43 -3.72 -5.97 -7.91
C SER A 43 -3.05 -7.04 -7.03
N LEU A 44 -3.43 -7.14 -5.76
CA LEU A 44 -2.91 -8.18 -4.89
C LEU A 44 -3.39 -9.56 -5.36
N PRO A 45 -2.53 -10.60 -5.26
CA PRO A 45 -2.94 -11.97 -5.57
C PRO A 45 -3.99 -12.45 -4.56
N GLU A 46 -4.64 -13.57 -4.90
CA GLU A 46 -5.63 -14.21 -4.01
C GLU A 46 -5.07 -14.42 -2.59
N PRO A 47 -5.91 -14.30 -1.54
CA PRO A 47 -5.44 -14.35 -0.14
C PRO A 47 -4.63 -15.60 0.20
N ASP A 48 -4.99 -16.74 -0.39
CA ASP A 48 -4.29 -18.01 -0.18
C ASP A 48 -2.86 -17.98 -0.74
N VAL A 49 -2.67 -17.36 -1.92
CA VAL A 49 -1.35 -17.20 -2.54
C VAL A 49 -0.48 -16.29 -1.68
N LEU A 50 -1.04 -15.14 -1.26
CA LEU A 50 -0.35 -14.20 -0.39
C LEU A 50 0.06 -14.83 0.94
N ALA A 51 -0.82 -15.63 1.55
CA ALA A 51 -0.52 -16.32 2.80
C ALA A 51 0.63 -17.31 2.64
N THR A 52 0.66 -18.08 1.54
CA THR A 52 1.77 -19.00 1.22
C THR A 52 3.09 -18.25 1.05
N GLU A 53 3.11 -17.16 0.26
CA GLU A 53 4.31 -16.35 0.03
C GLU A 53 4.86 -15.75 1.33
N ILE A 54 3.98 -15.31 2.24
CA ILE A 54 4.40 -14.79 3.56
C ILE A 54 5.09 -15.89 4.37
N VAL A 55 4.50 -17.09 4.42
CA VAL A 55 5.08 -18.22 5.18
C VAL A 55 6.44 -18.60 4.62
N GLU A 56 6.57 -18.75 3.30
CA GLU A 56 7.83 -19.10 2.64
C GLU A 56 8.93 -18.07 2.91
N ASN A 57 8.60 -16.78 2.80
CA ASN A 57 9.54 -15.69 3.09
C ASN A 57 10.00 -15.69 4.56
N LEU A 58 9.08 -15.92 5.50
CA LEU A 58 9.41 -15.98 6.93
C LEU A 58 10.26 -17.21 7.26
N GLU A 59 9.99 -18.36 6.65
CA GLU A 59 10.80 -19.57 6.82
C GLU A 59 12.23 -19.35 6.29
N ALA A 60 12.38 -18.76 5.11
CA ALA A 60 13.67 -18.41 4.54
C ALA A 60 14.44 -17.43 5.44
N ALA A 61 13.77 -16.39 5.95
CA ALA A 61 14.38 -15.43 6.87
C ALA A 61 14.82 -16.10 8.18
N LEU A 62 14.00 -16.98 8.75
CA LEU A 62 14.34 -17.72 9.96
C LEU A 62 15.55 -18.63 9.75
N GLU A 63 15.65 -19.29 8.61
CA GLU A 63 16.79 -20.15 8.29
C GLU A 63 18.09 -19.33 8.16
N GLN A 64 18.03 -18.16 7.52
CA GLN A 64 19.17 -17.23 7.48
C GLN A 64 19.61 -16.80 8.88
N PHE A 65 18.66 -16.43 9.76
CA PHE A 65 18.98 -16.08 11.15
C PHE A 65 19.59 -17.24 11.92
N ARG A 66 19.11 -18.47 11.72
CA ARG A 66 19.71 -19.67 12.33
C ARG A 66 21.14 -19.90 11.85
N SER A 67 21.39 -19.75 10.55
CA SER A 67 22.74 -19.86 9.98
C SER A 67 23.69 -18.85 10.62
N VAL A 68 23.30 -17.58 10.68
CA VAL A 68 24.09 -16.52 11.32
C VAL A 68 24.30 -16.82 12.81
N SER A 69 23.29 -17.31 13.51
CA SER A 69 23.42 -17.68 14.93
C SER A 69 24.40 -18.83 15.14
N LEU A 70 24.41 -19.84 14.26
CA LEU A 70 25.35 -20.96 14.33
C LEU A 70 26.78 -20.52 14.06
N GLU A 71 26.99 -19.65 13.07
CA GLU A 71 28.30 -19.06 12.79
C GLU A 71 28.84 -18.27 13.99
N LEU A 72 27.99 -17.48 14.65
CA LEU A 72 28.37 -16.71 15.82
C LEU A 72 28.68 -17.59 17.04
N VAL A 73 27.90 -18.65 17.27
CA VAL A 73 28.17 -19.61 18.36
C VAL A 73 29.45 -20.39 18.08
N GLY A 74 29.66 -20.87 16.85
CA GLY A 74 30.87 -21.60 16.46
C GLY A 74 32.15 -20.74 16.49
N ALA A 75 32.04 -19.42 16.32
CA ALA A 75 33.15 -18.48 16.46
C ALA A 75 33.54 -18.18 17.92
N SER A 76 32.76 -18.65 18.90
CA SER A 76 33.00 -18.40 20.33
C SER A 76 33.90 -19.44 21.01
N ASP A 77 34.14 -20.58 20.33
CA ASP A 77 34.87 -21.75 20.87
C ASP A 77 36.28 -21.94 20.25
N VAL A 78 36.90 -20.88 19.71
CA VAL A 78 38.30 -20.86 19.24
C VAL A 78 39.09 -19.71 19.86
#